data_AF-A0ABD0NYQ6-F1
#
_entry.id   AF-A0ABD0NYQ6-F1
#
_cell.length_a   1.000
_cell.length_b   1.000
_cell.length_c   1.000
_cell.angle_alpha   90.00
_cell.angle_beta   90.00
_cell.angle_gamma   90.00
#
_symmetry.space_group_name_H-M   'P 1'
#
loop_
_entity.id
_entity.type
_entity.pdbx_description
1 polymer ?
#
loop_
_entity_poly.entity_id
_entity_poly.type
_entity_poly.pdbx_seq_one_letter_code
_entity_poly.pdbx_strand_id
1 'polypeptide(L)' 'IDKESCGDPGTPLYGMREGDGFSNGDVLRFECQFGFELIGEKTISCQNNNQWSANIPICI' A
#
# COMPACT_ATOMS: atom_id res chain seq x y z
N ILE A 1 18.14 9.85 -12.12
CA ILE A 1 17.57 8.70 -12.85
C ILE A 1 16.78 8.00 -11.77
N ASP A 2 15.50 8.36 -11.66
CA ASP A 2 14.68 7.98 -10.50
C ASP A 2 13.42 7.34 -11.07
N LYS A 3 13.59 6.11 -11.56
CA LYS A 3 12.53 5.37 -12.26
C LYS A 3 12.48 3.89 -11.86
N GLU A 4 12.92 3.60 -10.64
CA GLU A 4 12.80 2.28 -9.98
C GLU A 4 12.00 2.38 -8.68
N SER A 5 10.93 3.19 -8.72
CA SER A 5 10.00 3.34 -7.62
C SER A 5 8.57 3.18 -8.11
N CYS A 6 7.74 2.52 -7.31
CA CYS A 6 6.31 2.53 -7.44
C CYS A 6 5.76 3.95 -7.19
N GLY A 7 4.60 4.26 -7.76
CA GLY A 7 3.88 5.51 -7.43
C GLY A 7 3.29 5.44 -6.02
N ASP A 8 3.01 6.59 -5.40
CA ASP A 8 2.32 6.62 -4.10
C ASP A 8 0.92 5.99 -4.27
N PRO A 9 0.63 4.86 -3.60
CA PRO A 9 -0.67 4.21 -3.71
C PRO A 9 -1.75 4.95 -2.91
N GLY A 10 -1.37 5.90 -2.05
CA GLY A 10 -2.27 6.61 -1.15
C GLY A 10 -2.55 5.86 0.14
N THR A 11 -3.59 6.28 0.84
CA THR A 11 -4.04 5.67 2.11
C THR A 11 -5.54 5.35 2.00
N PRO A 12 -5.99 4.17 2.47
CA PRO A 12 -7.42 3.84 2.49
C PRO A 12 -8.23 4.83 3.33
N LEU A 13 -9.43 5.16 2.86
CA LEU A 13 -10.40 5.93 3.64
C LEU A 13 -10.78 5.11 4.89
N TYR A 14 -10.86 5.75 6.06
CA TYR A 14 -11.06 5.09 7.36
C TYR A 14 -9.99 4.04 7.71
N GLY A 15 -8.81 4.13 7.09
CA GLY A 15 -7.66 3.32 7.42
C GLY A 15 -6.38 4.15 7.52
N MET A 16 -5.28 3.44 7.74
CA MET A 16 -3.95 3.97 7.85
C MET A 16 -2.97 3.09 7.08
N ARG A 17 -1.90 3.71 6.60
CA ARG A 17 -0.77 3.06 5.96
C ARG A 17 0.45 3.17 6.86
N GLU A 18 1.13 2.05 7.06
CA GLU A 18 2.45 1.96 7.65
C GLU A 18 3.49 1.78 6.53
N GLY A 19 4.52 2.61 6.56
CA GLY A 19 5.56 2.68 5.52
C GLY A 19 5.38 3.87 4.56
N ASP A 20 6.52 4.42 4.15
CA ASP A 20 6.68 5.58 3.26
C ASP A 20 7.64 5.31 2.09
N GLY A 21 8.27 4.13 2.08
CA GLY A 21 9.13 3.67 1.00
C GLY A 21 8.35 3.28 -0.24
N PHE A 22 8.84 3.70 -1.40
CA PHE A 22 8.24 3.40 -2.71
C PHE A 22 9.25 2.73 -3.67
N SER A 23 10.44 2.38 -3.22
CA SER A 23 11.47 1.72 -4.03
C SER A 23 11.14 0.24 -4.25
N ASN A 24 11.69 -0.36 -5.30
CA ASN A 24 11.57 -1.80 -5.54
C ASN A 24 11.97 -2.62 -4.30
N GLY A 25 11.08 -3.51 -3.86
CA GLY A 25 11.23 -4.30 -2.64
C GLY A 25 10.62 -3.68 -1.38
N ASP A 26 10.25 -2.40 -1.40
CA ASP A 26 9.58 -1.77 -0.27
C ASP A 26 8.20 -2.38 -0.04
N VAL A 27 7.77 -2.37 1.22
CA VAL A 27 6.53 -2.98 1.66
C VAL A 27 5.72 -1.97 2.44
N LEU A 28 4.45 -1.85 2.07
CA LEU A 28 3.46 -1.02 2.76
C LEU A 28 2.45 -1.93 3.43
N ARG A 29 2.08 -1.61 4.66
CA ARG A 29 1.07 -2.32 5.42
C ARG A 29 -0.11 -1.40 5.70
N PHE A 30 -1.31 -1.94 5.62
CA PHE A 30 -2.54 -1.20 5.84
C PHE A 30 -3.28 -1.73 7.05
N GLU A 31 -4.00 -0.84 7.70
CA GLU A 31 -4.86 -1.17 8.83
C GLU A 31 -6.10 -0.30 8.81
N CYS A 32 -7.25 -0.87 9.15
CA CYS A 32 -8.48 -0.11 9.26
C CYS A 32 -8.66 0.41 10.67
N GLN A 33 -9.31 1.57 10.80
CA GLN A 33 -9.69 2.13 12.08
C GLN A 33 -10.64 1.19 12.83
N PHE A 34 -10.73 1.34 14.15
CA PHE A 34 -11.62 0.54 14.97
C PHE A 34 -13.07 0.63 14.49
N GLY A 35 -13.69 -0.53 14.26
CA GLY A 35 -15.07 -0.63 13.77
C GLY A 35 -15.22 -0.81 12.26
N PHE A 36 -14.12 -0.72 11.50
CA PHE A 36 -14.10 -0.99 10.05
C PHE A 36 -13.41 -2.32 9.74
N GLU A 37 -13.84 -2.98 8.67
CA GLU A 37 -13.28 -4.22 8.16
C GLU A 37 -12.39 -3.97 6.94
N LEU A 38 -11.22 -4.61 6.91
CA LEU A 38 -10.27 -4.49 5.78
C LEU A 38 -10.66 -5.46 4.66
N ILE A 39 -10.95 -4.91 3.49
CA ILE A 39 -11.24 -5.67 2.27
C ILE A 39 -10.07 -5.54 1.30
N GLY A 40 -9.42 -6.66 1.00
CA GLY A 40 -8.27 -6.75 0.11
C GLY A 40 -6.98 -7.17 0.84
N GLU A 41 -5.84 -6.81 0.27
CA GLU A 41 -4.53 -7.17 0.82
C GLU A 41 -4.13 -6.23 1.96
N LYS A 42 -3.80 -6.81 3.12
CA LYS A 42 -3.29 -6.03 4.27
C LYS A 42 -1.89 -5.47 4.00
N THR A 43 -1.15 -6.06 3.06
CA THR A 43 0.24 -5.70 2.76
C THR A 43 0.47 -5.71 1.26
N ILE A 44 1.13 -4.68 0.73
CA ILE A 44 1.54 -4.61 -0.68
C ILE A 44 3.04 -4.37 -0.77
N SER A 45 3.68 -4.89 -1.80
CA SER A 45 5.11 -4.69 -2.06
C SER A 45 5.37 -4.08 -3.42
N CYS A 46 6.38 -3.22 -3.51
CA CYS A 46 6.78 -2.63 -4.77
C CYS A 46 7.60 -3.65 -5.57
N GLN A 47 7.12 -4.00 -6.76
CA GLN A 47 7.74 -5.00 -7.61
C GLN A 47 8.62 -4.34 -8.68
N ASN A 48 9.63 -5.05 -9.18
CA ASN A 48 10.60 -4.59 -10.18
C ASN A 48 10.02 -4.06 -11.51
N ASN A 49 8.71 -4.20 -11.72
CA ASN A 49 7.96 -3.58 -12.82
C ASN A 49 7.42 -2.18 -12.46
N ASN A 50 7.86 -1.60 -11.34
CA ASN A 50 7.38 -0.34 -10.75
C ASN A 50 5.88 -0.33 -10.45
N GLN A 51 5.31 -1.49 -10.13
CA GLN A 51 3.92 -1.63 -9.71
C GLN A 51 3.83 -2.30 -8.34
N TRP A 52 2.80 -1.92 -7.59
CA TRP A 52 2.48 -2.60 -6.34
C TRP A 52 1.94 -4.00 -6.62
N SER A 53 2.26 -4.94 -5.74
CA SER A 53 1.78 -6.32 -5.81
C SER A 53 0.26 -6.45 -5.77
N ALA A 54 -0.43 -5.46 -5.19
CA ALA A 54 -1.89 -5.35 -5.19
C ALA A 54 -2.32 -3.88 -5.07
N ASN A 55 -3.61 -3.64 -5.25
CA ASN A 55 -4.22 -2.32 -5.04
C ASN A 55 -4.33 -2.00 -3.55
N ILE A 56 -4.56 -0.72 -3.22
CA ILE A 56 -4.90 -0.34 -1.84
C ILE A 56 -6.17 -1.06 -1.38
N PRO A 57 -6.19 -1.58 -0.15
CA PRO A 57 -7.41 -2.16 0.41
C PRO A 57 -8.44 -1.06 0.69
N ILE A 58 -9.67 -1.47 0.97
CA ILE A 58 -10.76 -0.58 1.37
C ILE A 58 -11.17 -0.94 2.80
N CYS A 59 -11.47 0.08 3.61
CA CYS A 59 -12.06 -0.10 4.93
C CYS A 59 -13.54 0.26 4.88
N ILE A 60 -14.43 -0.67 5.25
CA ILE A 60 -15.90 -0.49 5.27
C ILE A 60 -16.54 -0.89 6.59
#